data_AF-A0A1H8IML7-F1
#
_entry.id   AF-A0A1H8IML7-F1
#
_cell.length_a   1.000
_cell.length_b   1.000
_cell.length_c   1.000
_cell.angle_alpha   90.00
_cell.angle_beta   90.00
_cell.angle_gamma   90.00
#
_symmetry.space_group_name_H-M   'P 1'
#
loop_
_entity.id
_entity.type
_entity.pdbx_description
1 polymer ?
#
loop_
_entity_poly.entity_id
_entity_poly.type
_entity_poly.pdbx_seq_one_letter_code
_entity_poly.pdbx_strand_id
1 'polypeptide(L)'
;MMALLTREEVHARLQVIFPDGSPNRAYLTRMLAASTVFVALYIDAIEGNGTYLGPKHVYRMTNEQAAQIDDASRAAYSAGVLRTGTQIEGRRWYQDNTREPIRDETLREGLVAIGAVTERTDLATTSSKPRYALKASFAALFDPALTGEALQARITAWQAEALNKGALARLAIVRRGAGVSTDQVLVTFPNGETRRMKPGPSSEITRAVMEVFAPTFLTDPAVVFLSESGNKVVARDDELARSIGLAIQADKNLPDTILVDLGPAHPLLVFVEVVATDGPISQRRKEALEELVAEAGFPAEHVAFVTAYLDRSAGPFKKTVDSLAWGSYAWFAAEPERLVVFSEAHRGLNGRP
;
A
#
# COMPACT_ATOMS: atom_id res chain seq x y z
N MET A 1 -1.25 12.20 30.32
CA MET A 1 -0.38 12.11 29.12
C MET A 1 0.96 12.75 29.43
N MET A 2 1.98 12.62 28.55
CA MET A 2 3.30 13.24 28.79
C MET A 2 3.22 14.78 28.82
N ALA A 3 4.04 15.42 29.65
CA ALA A 3 4.24 16.86 29.62
C ALA A 3 4.77 17.30 28.24
N LEU A 4 4.39 18.50 27.80
CA LEU A 4 4.65 18.95 26.43
C LEU A 4 5.65 20.10 26.39
N LEU A 5 6.56 20.02 25.44
CA LEU A 5 7.34 21.16 24.97
C LEU A 5 6.46 22.04 24.08
N THR A 6 6.79 23.32 23.98
CA THR A 6 6.23 24.18 22.94
C THR A 6 6.64 23.68 21.55
N ARG A 7 5.86 24.06 20.52
CA ARG A 7 6.16 23.69 19.14
C ARG A 7 7.54 24.18 18.69
N GLU A 8 7.95 25.36 19.14
CA GLU A 8 9.23 25.97 18.84
C GLU A 8 10.39 25.22 19.53
N GLU A 9 10.20 24.72 20.75
CA GLU A 9 11.18 23.86 21.43
C GLU A 9 11.28 22.48 20.77
N VAL A 10 10.17 21.89 20.32
CA VAL A 10 10.18 20.67 19.49
C VAL A 10 11.00 20.92 18.22
N HIS A 11 10.79 22.05 17.55
CA HIS A 11 11.54 22.43 16.37
C HIS A 11 13.04 22.56 16.65
N ALA A 12 13.42 23.21 17.75
CA ALA A 12 14.81 23.32 18.17
C ALA A 12 15.45 21.94 18.44
N ARG A 13 14.75 21.04 19.15
CA ARG A 13 15.23 19.67 19.38
C ARG A 13 15.41 18.90 18.08
N LEU A 14 14.49 19.03 17.12
CA LEU A 14 14.61 18.36 15.81
C LEU A 14 15.88 18.77 15.05
N GLN A 15 16.34 20.02 15.19
CA GLN A 15 17.61 20.46 14.56
C GLN A 15 18.82 19.68 15.08
N VAL A 16 18.82 19.34 16.37
CA VAL A 16 19.91 18.62 17.03
C VAL A 16 19.76 17.10 16.84
N ILE A 17 18.53 16.59 16.88
CA ILE A 17 18.22 15.17 16.66
C ILE A 17 18.60 14.73 15.24
N PHE A 18 18.40 15.62 14.25
CA PHE A 18 18.74 15.37 12.86
C PHE A 18 19.88 16.30 12.41
N PRO A 19 21.14 15.92 12.62
CA PRO A 19 22.29 16.72 12.20
C PRO A 19 22.42 16.75 10.67
N ASP A 20 23.23 17.67 10.16
CA ASP A 20 23.53 17.75 8.73
C ASP A 20 24.06 16.42 8.19
N GLY A 21 23.64 16.06 6.97
CA GLY A 21 23.90 14.75 6.37
C GLY A 21 22.89 13.65 6.72
N SER A 22 21.92 13.91 7.61
CA SER A 22 20.79 12.99 7.84
C SER A 22 19.97 12.80 6.56
N PRO A 23 19.55 11.57 6.21
CA PRO A 23 18.67 11.33 5.07
C PRO A 23 17.37 12.13 5.18
N ASN A 24 16.94 12.76 4.08
CA ASN A 24 15.71 13.56 4.02
C ASN A 24 15.58 14.62 5.13
N ARG A 25 16.71 15.16 5.62
CA ARG A 25 16.77 16.12 6.74
C ARG A 25 15.76 17.27 6.60
N ALA A 26 15.60 17.83 5.39
CA ALA A 26 14.68 18.94 5.14
C ALA A 26 13.22 18.63 5.55
N TYR A 27 12.77 17.38 5.40
CA TYR A 27 11.44 16.95 5.82
C TYR A 27 11.34 16.71 7.32
N LEU A 28 12.46 16.49 8.00
CA LEU A 28 12.55 16.15 9.42
C LEU A 28 12.76 17.38 10.31
N THR A 29 13.33 18.46 9.78
CA THR A 29 13.74 19.62 10.58
C THR A 29 12.91 20.87 10.33
N ARG A 30 12.03 20.91 9.34
CA ARG A 30 11.14 22.08 9.12
C ARG A 30 10.06 22.20 10.20
N MET A 31 9.47 23.39 10.33
CA MET A 31 8.37 23.64 11.27
C MET A 31 7.17 22.68 11.08
N LEU A 32 6.91 22.19 9.86
CA LEU A 32 5.86 21.19 9.63
C LEU A 32 6.14 19.85 10.32
N ALA A 33 7.42 19.46 10.43
CA ALA A 33 7.84 18.29 11.19
C ALA A 33 7.64 18.51 12.69
N ALA A 34 8.03 19.69 13.18
CA ALA A 34 7.81 20.08 14.58
C ALA A 34 6.32 20.06 14.95
N SER A 35 5.45 20.62 14.12
CA SER A 35 4.00 20.56 14.30
C SER A 35 3.48 19.12 14.32
N THR A 36 4.01 18.25 13.45
CA THR A 36 3.58 16.85 13.38
C THR A 36 3.98 16.08 14.65
N VAL A 37 5.22 16.26 15.12
CA VAL A 37 5.71 15.62 16.36
C VAL A 37 5.00 16.18 17.58
N PHE A 38 4.85 17.51 17.68
CA PHE A 38 4.10 18.15 18.76
C PHE A 38 2.68 17.59 18.85
N VAL A 39 1.94 17.53 17.73
CA VAL A 39 0.57 17.03 17.73
C VAL A 39 0.52 15.55 18.12
N ALA A 40 1.47 14.73 17.65
CA ALA A 40 1.54 13.32 18.05
C ALA A 40 1.72 13.16 19.57
N LEU A 41 2.60 13.94 20.18
CA LEU A 41 2.76 13.98 21.64
C LEU A 41 1.49 14.53 22.31
N TYR A 42 0.90 15.58 21.75
CA TYR A 42 -0.30 16.24 22.26
C TYR A 42 -1.48 15.26 22.37
N ILE A 43 -1.71 14.42 21.36
CA ILE A 43 -2.79 13.42 21.37
C ILE A 43 -2.38 12.06 21.93
N ASP A 44 -1.17 11.93 22.46
CA ASP A 44 -0.61 10.67 22.97
C ASP A 44 -0.53 9.54 21.91
N ALA A 45 -0.28 9.90 20.65
CA ALA A 45 -0.02 8.97 19.55
C ALA A 45 1.40 8.42 19.61
N ILE A 46 1.67 7.64 20.66
CA ILE A 46 2.94 6.96 20.94
C ILE A 46 2.72 5.45 20.86
N GLU A 47 3.69 4.73 20.33
CA GLU A 47 3.72 3.28 20.23
C GLU A 47 3.36 2.62 21.57
N GLY A 48 2.35 1.75 21.56
CA GLY A 48 1.84 1.07 22.75
C GLY A 48 0.63 1.75 23.42
N ASN A 49 0.36 3.03 23.15
CA ASN A 49 -0.70 3.78 23.84
C ASN A 49 -2.09 3.67 23.17
N GLY A 50 -2.18 3.00 22.02
CA GLY A 50 -3.46 2.75 21.32
C GLY A 50 -4.07 3.96 20.58
N THR A 51 -3.43 5.14 20.65
CA THR A 51 -3.82 6.33 19.89
C THR A 51 -2.95 6.50 18.64
N TYR A 52 -3.56 6.99 17.56
CA TYR A 52 -2.88 7.14 16.28
C TYR A 52 -3.08 8.53 15.69
N LEU A 53 -2.00 9.07 15.16
CA LEU A 53 -1.93 10.31 14.40
C LEU A 53 -2.37 10.08 12.96
N GLY A 54 -2.97 11.13 12.40
CA GLY A 54 -3.29 11.26 10.99
C GLY A 54 -3.16 12.74 10.59
N PRO A 55 -2.96 13.06 9.30
CA PRO A 55 -2.73 14.44 8.85
C PRO A 55 -3.78 15.44 9.34
N LYS A 56 -5.05 15.00 9.46
CA LYS A 56 -6.18 15.82 9.94
C LYS A 56 -5.97 16.39 11.35
N HIS A 57 -5.28 15.67 12.23
CA HIS A 57 -4.91 16.19 13.55
C HIS A 57 -3.90 17.33 13.45
N VAL A 58 -3.06 17.36 12.41
CA VAL A 58 -1.99 18.36 12.30
C VAL A 58 -2.51 19.63 11.62
N TYR A 59 -3.12 19.52 10.44
CA TYR A 59 -3.54 20.71 9.69
C TYR A 59 -4.76 21.43 10.30
N ARG A 60 -5.52 20.76 11.18
CA ARG A 60 -6.62 21.39 11.94
C ARG A 60 -6.20 21.92 13.32
N MET A 61 -4.94 21.75 13.72
CA MET A 61 -4.48 22.27 15.01
C MET A 61 -4.43 23.80 14.97
N THR A 62 -4.84 24.43 16.09
CA THR A 62 -4.87 25.88 16.29
C THR A 62 -3.92 26.27 17.42
N ASN A 63 -3.52 27.55 17.46
CA ASN A 63 -2.71 28.06 18.58
C ASN A 63 -3.41 27.88 19.92
N GLU A 64 -4.72 28.14 19.93
CA GLU A 64 -5.59 28.13 21.10
C GLU A 64 -5.78 26.71 21.63
N GLN A 65 -5.94 25.73 20.75
CA GLN A 65 -6.00 24.34 21.16
C GLN A 65 -4.64 23.85 21.68
N ALA A 66 -3.54 24.19 21.00
CA ALA A 66 -2.20 23.77 21.40
C ALA A 66 -1.78 24.33 22.78
N ALA A 67 -2.34 25.46 23.19
CA ALA A 67 -2.14 26.04 24.52
C ALA A 67 -2.89 25.28 25.64
N GLN A 68 -3.89 24.47 25.30
CA GLN A 68 -4.62 23.64 26.28
C GLN A 68 -3.85 22.35 26.54
N ILE A 69 -3.05 22.34 27.60
CA ILE A 69 -2.11 21.24 27.89
C ILE A 69 -2.67 20.18 28.85
N ASP A 70 -3.87 20.37 29.41
CA ASP A 70 -4.52 19.40 30.28
C ASP A 70 -4.99 18.16 29.50
N ASP A 71 -5.04 17.03 30.19
CA ASP A 71 -5.35 15.74 29.57
C ASP A 71 -6.78 15.69 28.99
N ALA A 72 -7.75 16.39 29.59
CA ALA A 72 -9.14 16.35 29.15
C ALA A 72 -9.30 17.05 27.79
N SER A 73 -8.76 18.27 27.64
CA SER A 73 -8.79 19.02 26.38
C SER A 73 -8.03 18.29 25.27
N ARG A 74 -6.89 17.68 25.60
CA ARG A 74 -6.09 16.89 24.65
C ARG A 74 -6.85 15.66 24.13
N ALA A 75 -7.50 14.92 25.02
CA ALA A 75 -8.31 13.77 24.65
C ALA A 75 -9.55 14.18 23.83
N ALA A 76 -10.19 15.27 24.22
CA ALA A 76 -11.33 15.84 23.49
C ALA A 76 -10.95 16.24 22.06
N TYR A 77 -9.77 16.87 21.88
CA TYR A 77 -9.25 17.20 20.56
C TYR A 77 -8.96 15.96 19.71
N SER A 78 -8.24 14.97 20.29
CA SER A 78 -7.85 13.73 19.62
C SER A 78 -9.05 13.03 18.95
N ALA A 79 -10.13 12.82 19.71
CA ALA A 79 -11.34 12.20 19.17
C ALA A 79 -12.21 13.18 18.35
N GLY A 80 -12.29 14.43 18.78
CA GLY A 80 -13.20 15.44 18.22
C GLY A 80 -12.83 15.86 16.81
N VAL A 81 -11.54 16.09 16.53
CA VAL A 81 -11.08 16.62 15.24
C VAL A 81 -11.37 15.67 14.07
N LEU A 82 -11.54 14.37 14.34
CA LEU A 82 -11.84 13.37 13.33
C LEU A 82 -13.30 13.42 12.87
N ARG A 83 -14.22 13.90 13.70
CA ARG A 83 -15.65 13.99 13.37
C ARG A 83 -15.89 14.96 12.20
N THR A 84 -16.88 14.64 11.38
CA THR A 84 -17.28 15.49 10.24
C THR A 84 -17.96 16.75 10.76
N GLY A 85 -17.67 17.90 10.15
CA GLY A 85 -18.28 19.18 10.54
C GLY A 85 -17.71 19.84 11.80
N THR A 86 -16.89 19.14 12.59
CA THR A 86 -16.24 19.74 13.77
C THR A 86 -15.31 20.86 13.37
N GLN A 87 -15.54 22.03 13.96
CA GLN A 87 -14.66 23.18 13.94
C GLN A 87 -13.83 23.20 15.22
N ILE A 88 -12.55 23.50 15.08
CA ILE A 88 -11.64 23.73 16.20
C ILE A 88 -11.49 25.24 16.30
N GLU A 89 -11.79 25.79 17.48
CA GLU A 89 -11.73 27.24 17.69
C GLU A 89 -10.29 27.77 17.55
N GLY A 90 -10.19 28.98 17.02
CA GLY A 90 -8.94 29.71 16.92
C GLY A 90 -8.27 29.65 15.55
N ARG A 91 -6.99 30.06 15.51
CA ARG A 91 -6.23 30.23 14.28
C ARG A 91 -5.44 28.97 13.94
N ARG A 92 -5.81 28.33 12.83
CA ARG A 92 -5.09 27.14 12.32
C ARG A 92 -3.65 27.46 11.94
N TRP A 93 -2.76 26.50 12.16
CA TRP A 93 -1.38 26.58 11.70
C TRP A 93 -1.24 26.39 10.19
N TYR A 94 -2.08 25.54 9.61
CA TYR A 94 -1.99 25.13 8.21
C TYR A 94 -3.36 25.09 7.54
N GLN A 95 -3.33 25.08 6.20
CA GLN A 95 -4.51 24.92 5.37
C GLN A 95 -4.71 23.44 4.99
N ASP A 96 -5.92 23.10 4.52
CA ASP A 96 -6.28 21.70 4.21
C ASP A 96 -5.37 21.06 3.14
N ASN A 97 -4.82 21.86 2.21
CA ASN A 97 -3.86 21.42 1.18
C ASN A 97 -2.47 21.04 1.74
N THR A 98 -2.22 21.24 3.04
CA THR A 98 -0.98 20.79 3.71
C THR A 98 -1.06 19.32 4.11
N ARG A 99 -2.22 18.68 3.92
CA ARG A 99 -2.44 17.25 4.20
C ARG A 99 -1.42 16.36 3.49
N GLU A 100 -1.18 16.58 2.20
CA GLU A 100 -0.27 15.79 1.37
C GLU A 100 1.18 15.95 1.83
N PRO A 101 1.72 17.18 2.02
CA PRO A 101 3.05 17.38 2.64
C PRO A 101 3.23 16.72 4.02
N ILE A 102 2.20 16.71 4.87
CA ILE A 102 2.27 16.01 6.17
C ILE A 102 2.39 14.50 5.95
N ARG A 103 1.58 13.93 5.04
CA ARG A 103 1.52 12.49 4.78
C ARG A 103 2.78 11.98 4.10
N ASP A 104 3.15 12.58 2.98
CA ASP A 104 4.12 12.02 2.06
C ASP A 104 5.54 12.42 2.48
N GLU A 105 5.79 13.71 2.66
CA GLU A 105 7.12 14.23 2.98
C GLU A 105 7.47 14.02 4.45
N THR A 106 6.66 14.53 5.39
CA THR A 106 7.01 14.52 6.82
C THR A 106 6.90 13.12 7.44
N LEU A 107 5.80 12.41 7.19
CA LEU A 107 5.56 11.09 7.78
C LEU A 107 6.23 9.97 6.96
N ARG A 108 5.84 9.75 5.70
CA ARG A 108 6.30 8.56 4.94
C ARG A 108 7.77 8.60 4.55
N GLU A 109 8.21 9.69 3.94
CA GLU A 109 9.58 9.88 3.45
C GLU A 109 10.53 10.37 4.54
N GLY A 110 10.01 11.10 5.53
CA GLY A 110 10.74 11.53 6.72
C GLY A 110 10.71 10.49 7.84
N LEU A 111 9.80 10.67 8.80
CA LEU A 111 9.86 10.01 10.10
C LEU A 111 9.74 8.48 10.06
N VAL A 112 8.88 7.93 9.19
CA VAL A 112 8.73 6.47 9.07
C VAL A 112 9.93 5.88 8.31
N ALA A 113 10.59 6.64 7.41
CA ALA A 113 11.76 6.16 6.66
C ALA A 113 12.98 5.89 7.54
N ILE A 114 13.12 6.68 8.59
CA ILE A 114 14.17 6.53 9.60
C ILE A 114 13.71 5.72 10.82
N GLY A 115 12.48 5.19 10.79
CA GLY A 115 11.92 4.37 11.86
C GLY A 115 11.61 5.13 13.15
N ALA A 116 11.45 6.46 13.12
CA ALA A 116 11.03 7.29 14.25
C ALA A 116 9.51 7.24 14.50
N VAL A 117 8.72 6.85 13.49
CA VAL A 117 7.27 6.68 13.53
C VAL A 117 6.91 5.29 13.00
N THR A 118 5.94 4.63 13.63
CA THR A 118 5.32 3.39 13.15
C THR A 118 4.07 3.69 12.31
N GLU A 119 3.75 2.82 11.36
CA GLU A 119 2.53 2.89 10.55
C GLU A 119 1.74 1.60 10.72
N ARG A 120 0.43 1.71 10.98
CA ARG A 120 -0.51 0.58 10.98
C ARG A 120 -0.62 -0.04 9.60
N THR A 121 -0.45 -1.36 9.54
CA THR A 121 -0.57 -2.17 8.31
C THR A 121 -1.94 -2.83 8.16
N ASP A 122 -2.77 -2.82 9.19
CA ASP A 122 -4.12 -3.40 9.19
C ASP A 122 -5.18 -2.52 8.49
N LEU A 123 -4.77 -1.36 7.97
CA LEU A 123 -5.64 -0.41 7.28
C LEU A 123 -5.37 -0.40 5.79
N ALA A 124 -6.44 -0.49 4.99
CA ALA A 124 -6.38 -0.30 3.54
C ALA A 124 -5.66 1.02 3.18
N THR A 125 -4.98 1.02 2.04
CA THR A 125 -4.24 2.21 1.53
C THR A 125 -5.15 3.43 1.34
N THR A 126 -6.43 3.20 1.01
CA THR A 126 -7.47 4.23 0.82
C THR A 126 -8.12 4.70 2.13
N SER A 127 -7.85 4.04 3.25
CA SER A 127 -8.47 4.37 4.53
C SER A 127 -8.06 5.76 5.01
N SER A 128 -9.06 6.57 5.38
CA SER A 128 -8.90 7.90 5.97
C SER A 128 -8.61 7.85 7.49
N LYS A 129 -8.58 6.66 8.09
CA LYS A 129 -8.31 6.48 9.53
C LYS A 129 -6.87 6.85 9.88
N PRO A 130 -6.63 7.43 11.08
CA PRO A 130 -5.29 7.66 11.60
C PRO A 130 -4.49 6.35 11.69
N ARG A 131 -3.19 6.42 11.41
CA ARG A 131 -2.35 5.22 11.28
C ARG A 131 -0.93 5.34 11.83
N TYR A 132 -0.52 6.51 12.29
CA TYR A 132 0.87 6.77 12.67
C TYR A 132 1.02 6.89 14.18
N ALA A 133 2.11 6.39 14.75
CA ALA A 133 2.46 6.65 16.15
C ALA A 133 3.97 6.87 16.27
N LEU A 134 4.41 7.79 17.14
CA LEU A 134 5.83 7.97 17.44
C LEU A 134 6.35 6.70 18.10
N LYS A 135 7.54 6.22 17.73
CA LYS A 135 8.20 5.19 18.55
C LYS A 135 8.47 5.73 19.94
N ALA A 136 8.32 4.87 20.95
CA ALA A 136 8.51 5.27 22.34
C ALA A 136 9.91 5.87 22.58
N SER A 137 10.96 5.30 21.99
CA SER A 137 12.34 5.79 22.11
C SER A 137 12.56 7.17 21.48
N PHE A 138 11.84 7.50 20.40
CA PHE A 138 11.89 8.81 19.77
C PHE A 138 11.06 9.84 20.54
N ALA A 139 9.86 9.47 20.99
CA ALA A 139 9.00 10.34 21.79
C ALA A 139 9.68 10.79 23.10
N ALA A 140 10.45 9.90 23.74
CA ALA A 140 11.21 10.20 24.95
C ALA A 140 12.26 11.31 24.80
N LEU A 141 12.70 11.62 23.57
CA LEU A 141 13.61 12.74 23.30
C LEU A 141 12.95 14.11 23.51
N PHE A 142 11.63 14.16 23.64
CA PHE A 142 10.84 15.37 23.80
C PHE A 142 10.28 15.55 25.21
N ASP A 143 10.76 14.78 26.20
CA ASP A 143 10.45 15.01 27.61
C ASP A 143 10.97 16.40 28.05
N PRO A 144 10.10 17.30 28.55
CA PRO A 144 10.52 18.61 29.06
C PRO A 144 11.55 18.55 30.20
N ALA A 145 11.54 17.49 31.00
CA ALA A 145 12.52 17.32 32.08
C ALA A 145 13.93 16.99 31.56
N LEU A 146 14.04 16.50 30.33
CA LEU A 146 15.32 16.15 29.70
C LEU A 146 15.99 17.40 29.11
N THR A 147 17.03 17.89 29.78
CA THR A 147 17.75 19.13 29.41
C THR A 147 19.28 18.97 29.48
N GLY A 148 20.02 19.94 28.94
CA GLY A 148 21.48 20.01 29.06
C GLY A 148 22.21 18.77 28.55
N GLU A 149 23.24 18.32 29.29
CA GLU A 149 24.06 17.16 28.92
C GLU A 149 23.25 15.86 28.84
N ALA A 150 22.24 15.69 29.70
CA ALA A 150 21.39 14.51 29.68
C ALA A 150 20.59 14.40 28.37
N LEU A 151 20.07 15.52 27.86
CA LEU A 151 19.43 15.58 26.55
C LEU A 151 20.41 15.24 25.44
N GLN A 152 21.60 15.84 25.45
CA GLN A 152 22.61 15.61 24.42
C GLN A 152 23.07 14.14 24.39
N ALA A 153 23.28 13.53 25.56
CA ALA A 153 23.66 12.13 25.68
C ALA A 153 22.56 11.21 25.13
N ARG A 154 21.29 11.48 25.44
CA ARG A 154 20.17 10.67 24.95
C ARG A 154 19.97 10.81 23.45
N ILE A 155 20.08 12.03 22.90
CA ILE A 155 20.03 12.27 21.46
C ILE A 155 21.15 11.50 20.77
N THR A 156 22.39 11.59 21.28
CA THR A 156 23.55 10.91 20.70
C THR A 156 23.37 9.39 20.70
N ALA A 157 22.87 8.82 21.81
CA ALA A 157 22.57 7.40 21.90
C ALA A 157 21.50 6.97 20.87
N TRP A 158 20.42 7.75 20.77
CA TRP A 158 19.35 7.48 19.79
C TRP A 158 19.85 7.60 18.35
N GLN A 159 20.69 8.59 18.03
CA GLN A 159 21.30 8.75 16.71
C GLN A 159 22.17 7.54 16.34
N ALA A 160 23.00 7.07 17.28
CA ALA A 160 23.85 5.90 17.07
C ALA A 160 23.02 4.64 16.77
N GLU A 161 21.86 4.49 17.41
CA GLU A 161 20.96 3.36 17.21
C GLU A 161 20.11 3.47 15.93
N ALA A 162 19.49 4.62 15.70
CA ALA A 162 18.45 4.81 14.68
C ALA A 162 18.99 5.36 13.35
N LEU A 163 20.06 6.15 13.36
CA LEU A 163 20.59 6.84 12.17
C LEU A 163 21.88 6.22 11.63
N ASN A 164 22.37 5.11 12.20
CA ASN A 164 23.53 4.43 11.63
C ASN A 164 23.19 3.80 10.27
N LYS A 165 24.22 3.68 9.41
CA LYS A 165 24.07 3.16 8.04
C LYS A 165 23.44 1.76 8.00
N GLY A 166 23.74 0.90 8.98
CA GLY A 166 23.19 -0.46 9.05
C GLY A 166 21.70 -0.48 9.39
N ALA A 167 21.26 0.32 10.36
CA ALA A 167 19.85 0.45 10.74
C ALA A 167 19.02 1.09 9.63
N LEU A 168 19.53 2.17 9.01
CA LEU A 168 18.89 2.83 7.86
C LEU A 168 18.83 1.90 6.64
N ALA A 169 19.90 1.16 6.34
CA ALA A 169 19.89 0.17 5.27
C ALA A 169 18.88 -0.94 5.55
N ARG A 170 18.84 -1.48 6.78
CA ARG A 170 17.85 -2.49 7.19
C ARG A 170 16.42 -1.97 7.01
N LEU A 171 16.12 -0.75 7.46
CA LEU A 171 14.80 -0.14 7.29
C LEU A 171 14.46 0.08 5.81
N ALA A 172 15.40 0.57 5.00
CA ALA A 172 15.20 0.74 3.56
C ALA A 172 14.96 -0.61 2.85
N ILE A 173 15.71 -1.65 3.23
CA ILE A 173 15.58 -3.02 2.71
C ILE A 173 14.23 -3.63 3.10
N VAL A 174 13.81 -3.50 4.37
CA VAL A 174 12.50 -3.97 4.85
C VAL A 174 11.37 -3.21 4.15
N ARG A 175 11.46 -1.88 4.02
CA ARG A 175 10.45 -1.03 3.36
C ARG A 175 10.34 -1.28 1.84
N ARG A 176 11.44 -1.63 1.18
CA ARG A 176 11.45 -2.05 -0.23
C ARG A 176 11.07 -3.52 -0.40
N GLY A 177 10.78 -4.24 0.68
CA GLY A 177 10.42 -5.66 0.65
C GLY A 177 11.58 -6.62 0.37
N ALA A 178 12.83 -6.13 0.35
CA ALA A 178 14.03 -6.92 0.13
C ALA A 178 14.52 -7.64 1.42
N GLY A 179 14.08 -7.20 2.60
CA GLY A 179 14.28 -7.91 3.87
C GLY A 179 13.27 -9.04 4.04
N VAL A 180 13.67 -10.12 4.72
CA VAL A 180 12.75 -11.21 5.10
C VAL A 180 11.73 -10.65 6.10
N SER A 181 10.64 -10.11 5.58
CA SER A 181 9.42 -9.86 6.34
C SER A 181 8.68 -11.18 6.43
N THR A 182 8.34 -11.62 7.64
CA THR A 182 7.49 -12.78 7.91
C THR A 182 6.07 -12.62 7.37
N ASP A 183 5.68 -11.41 6.97
CA ASP A 183 4.33 -11.05 6.53
C ASP A 183 4.22 -10.86 5.01
N GLN A 184 5.21 -11.31 4.22
CA GLN A 184 5.11 -11.27 2.77
C GLN A 184 4.50 -12.54 2.19
N VAL A 185 3.64 -12.36 1.19
CA VAL A 185 3.16 -13.49 0.39
C VAL A 185 4.26 -13.80 -0.62
N LEU A 186 4.90 -14.96 -0.46
CA LEU A 186 5.83 -15.48 -1.45
C LEU A 186 5.01 -16.22 -2.51
N VAL A 187 5.07 -15.73 -3.75
CA VAL A 187 4.42 -16.33 -4.91
C VAL A 187 5.45 -17.09 -5.70
N THR A 188 5.21 -18.36 -5.95
CA THR A 188 6.07 -19.22 -6.77
C THR A 188 5.51 -19.31 -8.18
N PHE A 189 6.31 -18.93 -9.17
CA PHE A 189 5.97 -19.06 -10.59
C PHE A 189 6.19 -20.49 -11.06
N PRO A 190 5.56 -20.92 -12.18
CA PRO A 190 5.74 -22.26 -12.72
C PRO A 190 7.20 -22.64 -13.03
N ASN A 191 8.03 -21.67 -13.39
CA ASN A 191 9.46 -21.87 -13.64
C ASN A 191 10.32 -21.97 -12.36
N GLY A 192 9.71 -21.92 -11.18
CA GLY A 192 10.40 -21.94 -9.88
C GLY A 192 10.93 -20.59 -9.40
N GLU A 193 10.79 -19.51 -10.19
CA GLU A 193 11.05 -18.15 -9.71
C GLU A 193 10.10 -17.82 -8.57
N THR A 194 10.56 -17.08 -7.57
CA THR A 194 9.71 -16.59 -6.50
C THR A 194 9.63 -15.07 -6.51
N ARG A 195 8.43 -14.54 -6.32
CA ARG A 195 8.15 -13.10 -6.23
C ARG A 195 7.54 -12.79 -4.87
N ARG A 196 8.03 -11.75 -4.21
CA ARG A 196 7.50 -11.29 -2.93
C ARG A 196 6.45 -10.23 -3.17
N MET A 197 5.25 -10.45 -2.67
CA MET A 197 4.16 -9.50 -2.71
C MET A 197 3.83 -8.97 -1.31
N LYS A 198 3.32 -7.74 -1.25
CA LYS A 198 2.78 -7.19 0.01
C LYS A 198 1.63 -8.08 0.50
N PRO A 199 1.45 -8.26 1.81
CA PRO A 199 0.30 -8.99 2.33
C PRO A 199 -1.01 -8.32 1.90
N GLY A 200 -1.99 -9.15 1.55
CA GLY A 200 -3.34 -8.70 1.23
C GLY A 200 -4.13 -9.72 0.42
N PRO A 201 -5.47 -9.61 0.39
CA PRO A 201 -6.32 -10.58 -0.31
C PRO A 201 -6.00 -10.74 -1.80
N SER A 202 -5.63 -9.65 -2.50
CA SER A 202 -5.21 -9.73 -3.90
C SER A 202 -3.95 -10.57 -4.06
N SER A 203 -2.94 -10.39 -3.20
CA SER A 203 -1.71 -11.18 -3.26
C SER A 203 -1.95 -12.68 -3.00
N GLU A 204 -2.90 -13.02 -2.13
CA GLU A 204 -3.31 -14.42 -1.91
C GLU A 204 -4.00 -15.02 -3.14
N ILE A 205 -4.87 -14.25 -3.81
CA ILE A 205 -5.50 -14.71 -5.06
C ILE A 205 -4.44 -14.85 -6.16
N THR A 206 -3.54 -13.87 -6.32
CA THR A 206 -2.42 -13.95 -7.28
C THR A 206 -1.58 -15.19 -7.01
N ARG A 207 -1.26 -15.47 -5.75
CA ARG A 207 -0.55 -16.69 -5.38
C ARG A 207 -1.31 -17.94 -5.83
N ALA A 208 -2.61 -18.01 -5.56
CA ALA A 208 -3.44 -19.12 -5.99
C ALA A 208 -3.52 -19.23 -7.52
N VAL A 209 -3.52 -18.11 -8.24
CA VAL A 209 -3.47 -18.10 -9.71
C VAL A 209 -2.18 -18.75 -10.22
N MET A 210 -1.03 -18.40 -9.63
CA MET A 210 0.28 -18.92 -10.06
C MET A 210 0.52 -20.37 -9.63
N GLU A 211 0.22 -20.69 -8.37
CA GLU A 211 0.57 -21.97 -7.76
C GLU A 211 -0.51 -23.04 -7.95
N VAL A 212 -1.74 -22.65 -8.30
CA VAL A 212 -2.88 -23.58 -8.43
C VAL A 212 -3.56 -23.47 -9.79
N PHE A 213 -4.08 -22.31 -10.18
CA PHE A 213 -4.82 -22.17 -11.44
C PHE A 213 -3.93 -22.52 -12.66
N ALA A 214 -2.77 -21.86 -12.78
CA ALA A 214 -1.88 -22.05 -13.92
C ALA A 214 -1.49 -23.53 -14.14
N PRO A 215 -0.99 -24.27 -13.14
CA PRO A 215 -0.68 -25.69 -13.34
C PRO A 215 -1.92 -26.60 -13.48
N THR A 216 -3.11 -26.15 -13.09
CA THR A 216 -4.35 -26.94 -13.21
C THR A 216 -4.96 -26.84 -14.60
N PHE A 217 -4.96 -25.65 -15.21
CA PHE A 217 -5.69 -25.37 -16.45
C PHE A 217 -4.80 -25.16 -17.67
N LEU A 218 -3.48 -25.00 -17.49
CA LEU A 218 -2.53 -24.78 -18.58
C LEU A 218 -1.52 -25.94 -18.63
N THR A 219 -1.08 -26.29 -19.83
CA THR A 219 -0.20 -27.44 -20.05
C THR A 219 1.26 -27.13 -19.76
N ASP A 220 1.75 -25.99 -20.26
CA ASP A 220 3.11 -25.48 -20.03
C ASP A 220 3.04 -23.98 -19.73
N PRO A 221 2.65 -23.60 -18.49
CA PRO A 221 2.43 -22.21 -18.14
C PRO A 221 3.72 -21.42 -17.94
N ALA A 222 3.77 -20.22 -18.51
CA ALA A 222 4.77 -19.20 -18.21
C ALA A 222 4.12 -17.86 -17.85
N VAL A 223 4.82 -17.06 -17.05
CA VAL A 223 4.36 -15.72 -16.63
C VAL A 223 4.96 -14.69 -17.57
N VAL A 224 4.10 -13.95 -18.27
CA VAL A 224 4.49 -12.82 -19.11
C VAL A 224 4.56 -11.54 -18.28
N PHE A 225 3.56 -11.33 -17.44
CA PHE A 225 3.40 -10.10 -16.68
C PHE A 225 2.75 -10.36 -15.32
N LEU A 226 3.21 -9.67 -14.27
CA LEU A 226 2.55 -9.62 -12.98
C LEU A 226 2.59 -8.17 -12.43
N SER A 227 1.41 -7.62 -12.12
CA SER A 227 1.27 -6.31 -11.50
C SER A 227 1.65 -6.39 -10.01
N GLU A 228 2.43 -5.42 -9.53
CA GLU A 228 2.64 -5.22 -8.10
C GLU A 228 1.78 -4.05 -7.58
N SER A 229 1.10 -4.27 -6.45
CA SER A 229 0.29 -3.23 -5.80
C SER A 229 1.09 -1.95 -5.53
N GLY A 230 0.78 -0.92 -6.32
CA GLY A 230 1.47 0.38 -6.32
C GLY A 230 2.05 0.82 -7.67
N ASN A 231 1.52 0.33 -8.80
CA ASN A 231 1.89 0.72 -10.17
C ASN A 231 3.38 0.55 -10.49
N LYS A 232 4.05 -0.41 -9.85
CA LYS A 232 5.42 -0.76 -10.23
C LYS A 232 5.37 -1.97 -11.13
N VAL A 233 5.43 -1.74 -12.43
CA VAL A 233 5.80 -2.82 -13.35
C VAL A 233 7.27 -3.15 -13.09
N VAL A 234 7.56 -4.44 -12.92
CA VAL A 234 8.95 -4.90 -12.84
C VAL A 234 9.53 -4.81 -14.25
N ALA A 235 10.65 -4.08 -14.40
CA ALA A 235 11.22 -3.75 -15.72
C ALA A 235 11.41 -4.97 -16.64
N ARG A 236 11.71 -6.15 -16.06
CA ARG A 236 11.84 -7.42 -16.78
C ARG A 236 10.52 -7.91 -17.38
N ASP A 237 9.43 -7.83 -16.63
CA ASP A 237 8.10 -8.28 -17.06
C ASP A 237 7.60 -7.35 -18.18
N ASP A 238 7.91 -6.06 -18.06
CA ASP A 238 7.73 -5.02 -19.08
C ASP A 238 8.50 -5.33 -20.39
N GLU A 239 9.77 -5.73 -20.28
CA GLU A 239 10.59 -6.13 -21.42
C GLU A 239 10.03 -7.38 -22.10
N LEU A 240 9.61 -8.38 -21.33
CA LEU A 240 9.03 -9.61 -21.85
C LEU A 240 7.73 -9.34 -22.60
N ALA A 241 6.80 -8.59 -22.01
CA ALA A 241 5.55 -8.21 -22.67
C ALA A 241 5.79 -7.42 -23.97
N ARG A 242 6.72 -6.46 -23.96
CA ARG A 242 7.11 -5.73 -25.19
C ARG A 242 7.74 -6.62 -26.24
N SER A 243 8.55 -7.60 -25.83
CA SER A 243 9.23 -8.52 -26.75
C SER A 243 8.24 -9.39 -27.54
N ILE A 244 7.05 -9.63 -27.00
CA ILE A 244 5.96 -10.35 -27.66
C ILE A 244 4.94 -9.41 -28.31
N GLY A 245 5.24 -8.11 -28.42
CA GLY A 245 4.39 -7.13 -29.12
C GLY A 245 3.28 -6.49 -28.28
N LEU A 246 3.13 -6.85 -27.00
CA LEU A 246 2.16 -6.21 -26.11
C LEU A 246 2.71 -4.83 -25.69
N ALA A 247 2.31 -3.79 -26.41
CA ALA A 247 2.73 -2.42 -26.14
C ALA A 247 2.02 -1.87 -24.88
N ILE A 248 2.68 -2.02 -23.73
CA ILE A 248 2.18 -1.55 -22.45
C ILE A 248 2.15 -0.01 -22.42
N GLN A 249 0.96 0.58 -22.53
CA GLN A 249 0.76 1.99 -22.19
C GLN A 249 0.60 2.11 -20.66
N ALA A 250 1.37 3.02 -20.06
CA ALA A 250 1.70 3.02 -18.65
C ALA A 250 0.54 3.25 -17.66
N ASP A 251 -0.71 3.43 -18.09
CA ASP A 251 -1.72 3.96 -17.18
C ASP A 251 -3.09 3.31 -17.05
N LYS A 252 -3.65 2.42 -17.92
CA LYS A 252 -5.09 2.07 -17.73
C LYS A 252 -5.61 0.65 -17.97
N ASN A 253 -5.03 -0.18 -18.84
CA ASN A 253 -5.78 -1.36 -19.34
C ASN A 253 -5.19 -2.73 -19.04
N LEU A 254 -3.96 -2.85 -18.50
CA LEU A 254 -3.40 -4.18 -18.22
C LEU A 254 -4.14 -4.88 -17.07
N PRO A 255 -4.33 -6.20 -17.18
CA PRO A 255 -4.85 -6.98 -16.07
C PRO A 255 -3.80 -7.12 -14.97
N ASP A 256 -4.19 -7.68 -13.84
CA ASP A 256 -3.23 -7.99 -12.78
C ASP A 256 -2.14 -8.98 -13.19
N THR A 257 -2.42 -9.94 -14.06
CA THR A 257 -1.39 -10.83 -14.62
C THR A 257 -1.72 -11.33 -16.02
N ILE A 258 -0.67 -11.60 -16.80
CA ILE A 258 -0.76 -12.25 -18.10
C ILE A 258 0.07 -13.52 -18.04
N LEU A 259 -0.59 -14.65 -18.30
CA LEU A 259 0.04 -15.96 -18.45
C LEU A 259 0.07 -16.32 -19.93
N VAL A 260 0.96 -17.23 -20.28
CA VAL A 260 0.96 -17.91 -21.58
C VAL A 260 1.04 -19.41 -21.36
N ASP A 261 0.22 -20.19 -22.05
CA ASP A 261 0.37 -21.64 -22.17
C ASP A 261 1.14 -21.96 -23.45
N LEU A 262 2.31 -22.58 -23.29
CA LEU A 262 3.21 -22.96 -24.37
C LEU A 262 2.96 -24.40 -24.87
N GLY A 263 2.04 -25.14 -24.25
CA GLY A 263 1.74 -26.52 -24.64
C GLY A 263 1.07 -26.67 -26.02
N PRO A 264 0.07 -25.84 -26.38
CA PRO A 264 -0.53 -25.87 -27.71
C PRO A 264 0.41 -25.38 -28.81
N ALA A 265 0.14 -25.75 -30.07
CA ALA A 265 0.94 -25.32 -31.22
C ALA A 265 0.94 -23.80 -31.44
N HIS A 266 -0.17 -23.14 -31.12
CA HIS A 266 -0.27 -21.69 -31.00
C HIS A 266 -0.40 -21.33 -29.52
N PRO A 267 0.56 -20.58 -28.94
CA PRO A 267 0.51 -20.21 -27.54
C PRO A 267 -0.80 -19.52 -27.17
N LEU A 268 -1.39 -19.91 -26.05
CA LEU A 268 -2.62 -19.31 -25.52
C LEU A 268 -2.24 -18.22 -24.52
N LEU A 269 -2.62 -16.97 -24.80
CA LEU A 269 -2.50 -15.88 -23.83
C LEU A 269 -3.70 -15.89 -22.88
N VAL A 270 -3.43 -15.74 -21.58
CA VAL A 270 -4.47 -15.72 -20.54
C VAL A 270 -4.33 -14.46 -19.71
N PHE A 271 -5.28 -13.55 -19.87
CA PHE A 271 -5.38 -12.31 -19.11
C PHE A 271 -6.18 -12.61 -17.84
N VAL A 272 -5.56 -12.45 -16.67
CA VAL A 272 -6.18 -12.75 -15.38
C VAL A 272 -6.27 -11.50 -14.52
N GLU A 273 -7.49 -11.12 -14.15
CA GLU A 273 -7.77 -10.04 -13.21
C GLU A 273 -8.03 -10.60 -11.80
N VAL A 274 -7.42 -10.01 -10.78
CA VAL A 274 -7.47 -10.50 -9.41
C VAL A 274 -8.40 -9.63 -8.56
N VAL A 275 -9.60 -10.15 -8.28
CA VAL A 275 -10.66 -9.35 -7.65
C VAL A 275 -10.81 -9.65 -6.17
N ALA A 276 -10.19 -8.80 -5.35
CA ALA A 276 -10.40 -8.76 -3.90
C ALA A 276 -11.57 -7.86 -3.46
N THR A 277 -11.92 -6.84 -4.25
CA THR A 277 -12.99 -5.88 -3.91
C THR A 277 -13.85 -5.45 -5.09
N ASP A 278 -13.25 -5.11 -6.23
CA ASP A 278 -13.92 -4.58 -7.41
C ASP A 278 -13.01 -4.68 -8.64
N GLY A 279 -13.54 -4.37 -9.82
CA GLY A 279 -12.81 -4.29 -11.07
C GLY A 279 -12.57 -5.65 -11.73
N PRO A 280 -13.61 -6.41 -12.09
CA PRO A 280 -13.43 -7.65 -12.84
C PRO A 280 -13.01 -7.38 -14.30
N ILE A 281 -12.80 -8.45 -15.08
CA ILE A 281 -12.87 -8.35 -16.53
C ILE A 281 -14.32 -8.05 -16.93
N SER A 282 -14.61 -6.77 -17.11
CA SER A 282 -15.87 -6.29 -17.66
C SER A 282 -15.86 -6.29 -19.19
N GLN A 283 -17.02 -6.20 -19.82
CA GLN A 283 -17.14 -6.17 -21.29
C GLN A 283 -16.23 -5.10 -21.92
N ARG A 284 -16.28 -3.87 -21.39
CA ARG A 284 -15.43 -2.77 -21.83
C ARG A 284 -13.94 -3.07 -21.66
N ARG A 285 -13.56 -3.76 -20.58
CA ARG A 285 -12.16 -4.10 -20.31
C ARG A 285 -11.69 -5.24 -21.23
N LYS A 286 -12.54 -6.23 -21.47
CA LYS A 286 -12.30 -7.30 -22.46
C LYS A 286 -12.04 -6.71 -23.84
N GLU A 287 -12.92 -5.84 -24.32
CA GLU A 287 -12.77 -5.15 -25.62
C GLU A 287 -11.44 -4.40 -25.73
N ALA A 288 -11.05 -3.65 -24.69
CA ALA A 288 -9.78 -2.93 -24.67
C ALA A 288 -8.54 -3.85 -24.69
N LEU A 289 -8.64 -5.05 -24.09
CA LEU A 289 -7.58 -6.04 -24.12
C LEU A 289 -7.52 -6.78 -25.46
N GLU A 290 -8.68 -7.04 -26.08
CA GLU A 290 -8.78 -7.63 -27.42
C GLU A 290 -8.16 -6.70 -28.47
N GLU A 291 -8.40 -5.40 -28.38
CA GLU A 291 -7.73 -4.39 -29.23
C GLU A 291 -6.20 -4.45 -29.08
N LEU A 292 -5.71 -4.50 -27.83
CA LEU A 292 -4.27 -4.58 -27.54
C LEU A 292 -3.63 -5.86 -28.10
N VAL A 293 -4.32 -6.99 -27.99
CA VAL A 293 -3.91 -8.28 -28.52
C VAL A 293 -3.90 -8.28 -30.05
N ALA A 294 -4.92 -7.69 -30.68
CA ALA A 294 -5.03 -7.56 -32.12
C ALA A 294 -3.90 -6.68 -32.69
N GLU A 295 -3.57 -5.56 -32.02
CA GLU A 295 -2.42 -4.72 -32.37
C GLU A 295 -1.09 -5.47 -32.25
N ALA A 296 -0.97 -6.38 -31.28
CA ALA A 296 0.19 -7.25 -31.12
C ALA A 296 0.22 -8.43 -32.11
N GLY A 297 -0.83 -8.63 -32.91
CA GLY A 297 -0.88 -9.66 -33.96
C GLY A 297 -1.29 -11.05 -33.47
N PHE A 298 -1.84 -11.18 -32.27
CA PHE A 298 -2.33 -12.45 -31.75
C PHE A 298 -3.76 -12.74 -32.23
N PRO A 299 -4.07 -13.96 -32.72
CA PRO A 299 -5.44 -14.34 -33.07
C PRO A 299 -6.34 -14.41 -31.84
N ALA A 300 -7.57 -13.92 -31.95
CA ALA A 300 -8.51 -13.82 -30.83
C ALA A 300 -8.88 -15.19 -30.24
N GLU A 301 -8.89 -16.26 -31.06
CA GLU A 301 -9.13 -17.63 -30.63
C GLU A 301 -8.02 -18.21 -29.72
N HIS A 302 -6.87 -17.53 -29.64
CA HIS A 302 -5.74 -17.88 -28.78
C HIS A 302 -5.60 -16.93 -27.59
N VAL A 303 -6.71 -16.32 -27.17
CA VAL A 303 -6.77 -15.47 -25.98
C VAL A 303 -7.93 -15.90 -25.06
N ALA A 304 -7.64 -15.96 -23.78
CA ALA A 304 -8.62 -16.20 -22.73
C ALA A 304 -8.61 -15.08 -21.69
N PHE A 305 -9.79 -14.78 -21.16
CA PHE A 305 -10.00 -13.78 -20.12
C PHE A 305 -10.56 -14.42 -18.87
N VAL A 306 -9.90 -14.21 -17.73
CA VAL A 306 -10.24 -14.83 -16.46
C VAL A 306 -10.36 -13.76 -15.39
N THR A 307 -11.43 -13.81 -14.61
CA THR A 307 -11.49 -13.09 -13.33
C THR A 307 -11.35 -14.07 -12.18
N ALA A 308 -10.31 -13.90 -11.37
CA ALA A 308 -9.98 -14.77 -10.24
C ALA A 308 -10.47 -14.17 -8.92
N TYR A 309 -11.08 -15.03 -8.09
CA TYR A 309 -11.62 -14.70 -6.77
C TYR A 309 -11.12 -15.71 -5.74
N LEU A 310 -11.21 -15.38 -4.44
CA LEU A 310 -10.99 -16.36 -3.38
C LEU A 310 -12.12 -17.38 -3.30
N ASP A 311 -13.37 -16.91 -3.23
CA ASP A 311 -14.53 -17.74 -2.90
C ASP A 311 -15.79 -17.24 -3.62
N ARG A 312 -16.55 -18.18 -4.20
CA ARG A 312 -17.77 -17.89 -4.97
C ARG A 312 -18.92 -17.34 -4.12
N SER A 313 -18.96 -17.68 -2.84
CA SER A 313 -19.96 -17.19 -1.89
C SER A 313 -19.61 -15.83 -1.28
N ALA A 314 -18.38 -15.34 -1.48
CA ALA A 314 -17.90 -14.11 -0.88
C ALA A 314 -18.45 -12.84 -1.54
N GLY A 315 -18.35 -11.73 -0.79
CA GLY A 315 -18.83 -10.41 -1.20
C GLY A 315 -18.29 -9.91 -2.56
N PRO A 316 -16.99 -10.07 -2.88
CA PRO A 316 -16.43 -9.57 -4.14
C PRO A 316 -17.13 -10.14 -5.38
N PHE A 317 -17.27 -11.47 -5.49
CA PHE A 317 -17.97 -12.08 -6.64
C PHE A 317 -19.43 -11.65 -6.71
N LYS A 318 -20.16 -11.67 -5.59
CA LYS A 318 -21.57 -11.24 -5.56
C LYS A 318 -21.76 -9.79 -6.02
N LYS A 319 -20.78 -8.92 -5.75
CA LYS A 319 -20.81 -7.51 -6.13
C LYS A 319 -20.51 -7.28 -7.60
N THR A 320 -19.68 -8.13 -8.23
CA THR A 320 -19.14 -7.89 -9.56
C THR A 320 -19.69 -8.82 -10.65
N VAL A 321 -20.43 -9.87 -10.28
CA VAL A 321 -20.92 -10.90 -11.21
C VAL A 321 -21.80 -10.35 -12.34
N ASP A 322 -22.56 -9.29 -12.09
CA ASP A 322 -23.40 -8.61 -13.08
C ASP A 322 -22.60 -7.86 -14.15
N SER A 323 -21.33 -7.58 -13.87
CA SER A 323 -20.43 -6.83 -14.75
C SER A 323 -19.39 -7.70 -15.46
N LEU A 324 -19.32 -9.00 -15.15
CA LEU A 324 -18.41 -9.94 -15.81
C LEU A 324 -18.73 -10.03 -17.30
N ALA A 325 -17.70 -9.95 -18.14
CA ALA A 325 -17.86 -10.05 -19.59
C ALA A 325 -18.41 -11.42 -20.01
N TRP A 326 -19.25 -11.45 -21.03
CA TRP A 326 -19.50 -12.69 -21.74
C TRP A 326 -18.22 -13.13 -22.49
N GLY A 327 -18.12 -14.41 -22.84
CA GLY A 327 -16.95 -15.02 -23.47
C GLY A 327 -15.74 -15.07 -22.55
N SER A 328 -15.97 -15.01 -21.24
CA SER A 328 -14.91 -15.00 -20.22
C SER A 328 -15.16 -16.08 -19.16
N TYR A 329 -14.15 -16.26 -18.31
CA TYR A 329 -14.17 -17.23 -17.22
C TYR A 329 -14.14 -16.53 -15.87
N ALA A 330 -14.79 -17.13 -14.87
CA ALA A 330 -14.51 -16.86 -13.47
C ALA A 330 -13.92 -18.10 -12.80
N TRP A 331 -12.88 -17.89 -12.00
CA TRP A 331 -12.20 -18.93 -11.23
C TRP A 331 -12.19 -18.58 -9.74
N PHE A 332 -12.25 -19.61 -8.88
CA PHE A 332 -12.31 -19.45 -7.44
C PHE A 332 -11.25 -20.31 -6.78
N ALA A 333 -10.38 -19.71 -5.98
CA ALA A 333 -9.33 -20.44 -5.25
C ALA A 333 -9.89 -21.51 -4.30
N ALA A 334 -11.08 -21.29 -3.73
CA ALA A 334 -11.79 -22.24 -2.88
C ALA A 334 -12.40 -23.44 -3.65
N GLU A 335 -12.57 -23.32 -4.98
CA GLU A 335 -13.06 -24.39 -5.86
C GLU A 335 -12.07 -24.59 -7.03
N PRO A 336 -10.80 -24.95 -6.75
CA PRO A 336 -9.67 -24.74 -7.66
C PRO A 336 -9.75 -25.55 -8.96
N GLU A 337 -10.49 -26.66 -8.97
CA GLU A 337 -10.65 -27.55 -10.12
C GLU A 337 -11.79 -27.14 -11.07
N ARG A 338 -12.45 -26.00 -10.82
CA ARG A 338 -13.66 -25.59 -11.54
C ARG A 338 -13.55 -24.21 -12.15
N LEU A 339 -14.16 -24.06 -13.32
CA LEU A 339 -14.38 -22.77 -13.97
C LEU A 339 -15.88 -22.51 -14.12
N VAL A 340 -16.27 -21.25 -13.94
CA VAL A 340 -17.56 -20.75 -14.43
C VAL A 340 -17.31 -20.13 -15.80
N VAL A 341 -18.11 -20.52 -16.78
CA VAL A 341 -18.04 -20.02 -18.15
C VAL A 341 -19.21 -19.07 -18.40
N PHE A 342 -18.92 -17.83 -18.77
CA PHE A 342 -19.92 -16.89 -19.27
C PHE A 342 -19.97 -17.05 -20.80
N SER A 343 -20.86 -17.90 -21.32
CA SER A 343 -20.89 -18.22 -22.75
C SER A 343 -21.51 -17.09 -23.59
N GLU A 344 -20.79 -16.62 -24.63
CA GLU A 344 -21.37 -15.82 -25.74
C GLU A 344 -22.00 -16.69 -26.82
N ALA A 345 -21.65 -17.98 -26.85
CA ALA A 345 -22.13 -18.88 -27.86
C ALA A 345 -23.62 -19.18 -27.63
N HIS A 346 -24.45 -18.87 -28.61
CA HIS A 346 -25.85 -19.27 -28.64
C HIS A 346 -25.97 -20.75 -29.06
N ARG A 347 -25.52 -21.65 -28.17
CA ARG A 347 -25.65 -23.11 -28.35
C ARG A 347 -26.84 -23.63 -27.54
N GLY A 348 -27.57 -24.59 -28.10
CA GLY A 348 -28.65 -25.24 -27.38
C GLY A 348 -28.13 -26.06 -26.19
N LEU A 349 -28.88 -26.14 -25.11
CA LEU A 349 -28.53 -26.88 -23.88
C LEU A 349 -28.44 -28.40 -24.06
N ASN A 350 -28.67 -28.91 -25.28
CA ASN A 350 -28.53 -30.34 -25.59
C ASN A 350 -27.06 -30.79 -25.72
N GLY A 351 -26.10 -29.87 -25.61
CA GLY A 351 -24.67 -30.14 -25.40
C GLY A 351 -24.17 -29.52 -24.08
N ARG A 352 -24.80 -29.88 -22.95
CA ARG A 352 -24.55 -29.32 -21.60
C ARG A 352 -23.07 -29.36 -21.20
N PRO A 353 -22.69 -28.45 -20.28
CA PRO A 353 -21.64 -27.42 -20.51
C PRO A 353 -20.73 -27.62 -21.73
#